data_AF-A0A6S6S824-F1
#
_entry.id   AF-A0A6S6S824-F1
#
_cell.length_a   1.000
_cell.length_b   1.000
_cell.length_c   1.000
_cell.angle_alpha   90.00
_cell.angle_beta   90.00
_cell.angle_gamma   90.00
#
_symmetry.space_group_name_H-M   'P 1'
#
loop_
_entity.id
_entity.type
_entity.pdbx_description
1 polymer ?
#
loop_
_entity_poly.entity_id
_entity_poly.type
_entity_poly.pdbx_seq_one_letter_code
_entity_poly.pdbx_strand_id
1 'polypeptide(L)'
;MLSKQRLKSVLLSGNSQEEKRAEIKKNFLQTYELYEKLFECIKNDKAYFKKSNRLRHPLIFYYAHTAVFFVNKLMLLGVLKKPLNQHIEATCAIGVDEMSWDDLDEKNYNWPSISDVKKYRDDVKNIVLELIETLPLSLPISWNSEFWIILMGIEHEKIHFETSSVLIRELPIADVQTHKDFTICKQDSISPKNEMITIEKSKITLGKEKDSTLYGWDNEYGVHEVDIDEFQASKFLVSNKEFLEFVEAKGYENINYWSDEGWKWREFTSAVHPVFWQKNNVNSEYQLRTMLELVPMMWSWPADVNCHEAEAFCKYKSEQTNQNI
;
A
#
# COMPACT_ATOMS: atom_id res chain seq x y z
N MET A 1 0.88 -2.50 21.41
CA MET A 1 -0.51 -2.97 21.72
C MET A 1 -1.30 -3.25 20.44
N LEU A 2 -0.83 -2.77 19.27
CA LEU A 2 -1.42 -3.07 17.96
C LEU A 2 -1.00 -4.43 17.37
N SER A 3 0.07 -5.08 17.84
CA SER A 3 0.51 -6.39 17.34
C SER A 3 -0.47 -7.56 17.57
N LYS A 4 -1.60 -7.32 18.27
CA LYS A 4 -2.66 -8.30 18.51
C LYS A 4 -4.03 -7.92 17.94
N GLN A 5 -4.20 -6.71 17.38
CA GLN A 5 -5.46 -6.30 16.76
C GLN A 5 -5.28 -6.23 15.25
N ARG A 6 -5.53 -7.35 14.56
CA ARG A 6 -5.67 -7.32 13.09
C ARG A 6 -6.89 -6.46 12.79
N LEU A 7 -6.70 -5.36 12.04
CA LEU A 7 -7.80 -4.62 11.43
C LEU A 7 -8.52 -5.58 10.49
N LYS A 8 -9.67 -6.10 10.92
CA LYS A 8 -10.55 -6.90 10.07
C LYS A 8 -11.57 -5.95 9.44
N SER A 9 -11.88 -6.18 8.18
CA SER A 9 -13.00 -5.50 7.54
C SER A 9 -14.30 -5.91 8.24
N VAL A 10 -15.19 -4.94 8.40
CA VAL A 10 -16.49 -5.12 9.05
C VAL A 10 -17.41 -5.90 8.11
N LEU A 11 -18.17 -6.85 8.66
CA LEU A 11 -19.22 -7.52 7.90
C LEU A 11 -20.36 -6.54 7.60
N LEU A 12 -20.92 -6.60 6.40
CA LEU A 12 -22.04 -5.77 5.99
C LEU A 12 -23.35 -6.19 6.67
N SER A 13 -23.46 -7.45 7.08
CA SER A 13 -24.60 -8.01 7.82
C SER A 13 -24.45 -7.87 9.34
N GLY A 14 -25.56 -7.98 10.06
CA GLY A 14 -25.60 -7.97 11.53
C GLY A 14 -27.03 -8.10 12.04
N ASN A 15 -27.17 -8.32 13.36
CA ASN A 15 -28.47 -8.55 14.00
C ASN A 15 -28.99 -7.33 14.79
N SER A 16 -28.14 -6.34 15.06
CA SER A 16 -28.48 -5.09 15.75
C SER A 16 -27.79 -3.90 15.06
N GLN A 17 -28.55 -2.82 14.87
CA GLN A 17 -28.01 -1.58 14.32
C GLN A 17 -27.06 -0.91 15.31
N GLU A 18 -27.37 -0.96 16.61
CA GLU A 18 -26.55 -0.41 17.69
C GLU A 18 -25.19 -1.12 17.76
N GLU A 19 -25.19 -2.46 17.74
CA GLU A 19 -23.96 -3.25 17.71
C GLU A 19 -23.16 -2.98 16.44
N LYS A 20 -23.83 -2.85 15.28
CA LYS A 20 -23.15 -2.55 14.02
C LYS A 20 -22.51 -1.15 14.03
N ARG A 21 -23.17 -0.13 14.58
CA ARG A 21 -22.57 1.21 14.76
C ARG A 21 -21.33 1.14 15.62
N ALA A 22 -21.40 0.42 16.75
CA ALA A 22 -20.25 0.25 17.64
C ALA A 22 -19.08 -0.47 16.95
N GLU A 23 -19.36 -1.49 16.14
CA GLU A 23 -18.36 -2.19 15.34
C GLU A 23 -17.69 -1.26 14.30
N ILE A 24 -18.48 -0.52 13.52
CA ILE A 24 -17.97 0.42 12.51
C ILE A 24 -17.18 1.55 13.16
N LYS A 25 -17.70 2.13 14.24
CA LYS A 25 -17.01 3.17 15.03
C LYS A 25 -15.65 2.70 15.52
N LYS A 26 -15.59 1.48 16.06
CA LYS A 26 -14.33 0.88 16.50
C LYS A 26 -13.36 0.69 15.33
N ASN A 27 -13.84 0.19 14.19
CA ASN A 27 -13.00 -0.02 13.01
C ASN A 27 -12.46 1.30 12.44
N PHE A 28 -13.31 2.33 12.37
CA PHE A 28 -12.92 3.68 11.99
C PHE A 28 -11.83 4.24 12.91
N LEU A 29 -12.07 4.25 14.23
CA LEU A 29 -11.10 4.75 15.20
C LEU A 29 -9.75 4.02 15.13
N GLN A 30 -9.78 2.68 15.05
CA GLN A 30 -8.55 1.89 14.97
C GLN A 30 -7.76 2.18 13.68
N THR A 31 -8.45 2.35 12.55
CA THR A 31 -7.82 2.67 11.26
C THR A 31 -7.22 4.08 11.30
N TYR A 32 -8.01 5.06 11.76
CA TYR A 32 -7.59 6.46 11.86
C TYR A 32 -6.39 6.65 12.78
N GLU A 33 -6.42 6.01 13.96
CA GLU A 33 -5.32 6.08 14.93
C GLU A 33 -4.07 5.33 14.45
N LEU A 34 -4.22 4.24 13.70
CA LEU A 34 -3.10 3.55 13.09
C LEU A 34 -2.42 4.43 12.03
N TYR A 35 -3.21 5.16 11.25
CA TYR A 35 -2.71 6.11 10.27
C TYR A 35 -1.98 7.28 10.94
N GLU A 36 -2.51 7.87 12.02
CA GLU A 36 -1.80 8.90 12.80
C GLU A 36 -0.42 8.40 13.27
N LYS A 37 -0.36 7.19 13.83
CA LYS A 37 0.90 6.58 14.30
C LYS A 37 1.91 6.37 13.18
N LEU A 38 1.46 6.06 11.96
CA LEU A 38 2.36 5.92 10.83
C LEU A 38 3.15 7.21 10.59
N PHE A 39 2.49 8.36 10.69
CA PHE A 39 3.11 9.68 10.52
C PHE A 39 3.98 10.10 11.71
N GLU A 40 3.78 9.54 12.91
CA GLU A 40 4.72 9.67 14.04
C GLU A 40 6.10 9.03 13.76
N CYS A 41 6.23 8.21 12.71
CA CYS A 41 7.50 7.63 12.30
C CYS A 41 8.42 8.62 11.55
N ILE A 42 7.88 9.76 11.12
CA ILE A 42 8.65 10.81 10.45
C ILE A 42 9.34 11.66 11.52
N LYS A 43 10.67 11.72 11.47
CA LYS A 43 11.49 12.28 12.55
C LYS A 43 11.51 13.81 12.58
N ASN A 44 11.34 14.46 11.44
CA ASN A 44 11.42 15.90 11.33
C ASN A 44 10.36 16.48 10.38
N ASP A 45 9.84 17.65 10.71
CA ASP A 45 8.76 18.31 9.96
C ASP A 45 9.12 18.52 8.48
N LYS A 46 10.39 18.81 8.19
CA LYS A 46 10.86 19.00 6.81
C LYS A 46 10.62 17.75 5.95
N ALA A 47 10.68 16.56 6.53
CA ALA A 47 10.48 15.31 5.80
C ALA A 47 9.03 15.09 5.33
N TYR A 48 8.04 15.75 5.95
CA TYR A 48 6.66 15.74 5.43
C TYR A 48 6.55 16.38 4.04
N PHE A 49 7.43 17.35 3.75
CA PHE A 49 7.42 18.11 2.50
C PHE A 49 8.46 17.58 1.49
N LYS A 50 9.23 16.55 1.85
CA LYS A 50 10.17 15.90 0.93
C LYS A 50 9.40 14.95 0.02
N LYS A 51 9.74 14.99 -1.26
CA LYS A 51 9.29 14.04 -2.27
C LYS A 51 10.21 12.80 -2.20
N SER A 52 9.79 11.75 -1.49
CA SER A 52 10.58 10.51 -1.37
C SER A 52 10.64 9.74 -2.68
N ASN A 53 9.55 9.80 -3.45
CA ASN A 53 9.45 9.24 -4.79
C ASN A 53 9.10 10.33 -5.80
N ARG A 54 9.88 10.45 -6.88
CA ARG A 54 9.62 11.42 -7.95
C ARG A 54 8.24 11.28 -8.63
N LEU A 55 7.60 10.12 -8.50
CA LEU A 55 6.31 9.77 -9.10
C LEU A 55 5.13 10.01 -8.16
N ARG A 56 5.37 10.63 -7.00
CA ARG A 56 4.39 10.76 -5.92
C ARG A 56 4.47 12.15 -5.29
N HIS A 57 3.40 12.55 -4.63
CA HIS A 57 3.39 13.79 -3.85
C HIS A 57 4.23 13.67 -2.56
N PRO A 58 4.57 14.78 -1.89
CA PRO A 58 5.17 14.72 -0.55
C PRO A 58 4.19 14.14 0.47
N LEU A 59 4.72 13.61 1.59
CA LEU A 59 3.93 12.94 2.64
C LEU A 59 2.83 13.82 3.26
N ILE A 60 2.99 15.15 3.26
CA ILE A 60 1.96 16.08 3.73
C ILE A 60 0.64 15.96 2.94
N PHE A 61 0.71 15.67 1.64
CA PHE A 61 -0.46 15.39 0.81
C PHE A 61 -1.19 14.16 1.37
N TYR A 62 -0.47 13.05 1.51
CA TYR A 62 -1.05 11.78 1.99
C TYR A 62 -1.60 11.90 3.41
N TYR A 63 -0.96 12.71 4.27
CA TYR A 63 -1.47 12.96 5.61
C TYR A 63 -2.86 13.61 5.57
N ALA A 64 -3.07 14.62 4.71
CA ALA A 64 -4.36 15.28 4.57
C ALA A 64 -5.38 14.48 3.72
N HIS A 65 -4.90 13.78 2.69
CA HIS A 65 -5.71 13.24 1.60
C HIS A 65 -6.81 12.30 2.07
N THR A 66 -6.55 11.40 3.03
CA THR A 66 -7.55 10.44 3.50
C THR A 66 -8.74 11.13 4.19
N ALA A 67 -8.48 12.19 4.96
CA ALA A 67 -9.54 13.00 5.57
C ALA A 67 -10.30 13.84 4.53
N VAL A 68 -9.59 14.40 3.54
CA VAL A 68 -10.21 15.09 2.40
C VAL A 68 -11.12 14.15 1.60
N PHE A 69 -10.72 12.89 1.43
CA PHE A 69 -11.54 11.88 0.77
C PHE A 69 -12.88 11.68 1.47
N PHE A 70 -12.90 11.55 2.81
CA PHE A 70 -14.15 11.49 3.59
C PHE A 70 -15.04 12.70 3.31
N VAL A 71 -14.50 13.92 3.43
CA VAL A 71 -15.26 15.16 3.21
C VAL A 71 -15.81 15.21 1.79
N ASN A 72 -14.99 14.92 0.78
CA ASN A 72 -15.40 14.95 -0.63
C ASN A 72 -16.54 13.97 -0.91
N LYS A 73 -16.45 12.72 -0.41
CA LYS A 73 -17.50 11.72 -0.65
C LYS A 73 -18.78 12.03 0.14
N LEU A 74 -18.66 12.53 1.36
CA LEU A 74 -19.81 12.96 2.17
C LEU A 74 -20.52 14.19 1.57
N MET A 75 -19.76 15.11 0.96
CA MET A 75 -20.29 16.24 0.18
C MET A 75 -21.01 15.75 -1.08
N LEU A 76 -20.42 14.78 -1.81
CA LEU A 76 -21.01 14.21 -3.02
C LEU A 76 -22.37 13.53 -2.75
N LEU A 77 -22.50 12.83 -1.62
CA LEU A 77 -23.78 12.28 -1.16
C LEU A 77 -24.78 13.35 -0.66
N GLY A 78 -24.32 14.58 -0.47
CA GLY A 78 -25.12 15.64 0.14
C GLY A 78 -25.38 15.42 1.63
N VAL A 79 -24.66 14.51 2.29
CA VAL A 79 -24.70 14.34 3.76
C VAL A 79 -24.07 15.56 4.41
N LEU A 80 -22.88 15.93 3.96
CA LEU A 80 -22.26 17.20 4.32
C LEU A 80 -22.69 18.27 3.31
N LYS A 81 -23.04 19.46 3.81
CA LYS A 81 -23.54 20.57 2.97
C LYS A 81 -22.50 21.63 2.64
N LYS A 82 -21.40 21.68 3.39
CA LYS A 82 -20.35 22.70 3.26
C LYS A 82 -18.97 22.09 3.50
N PRO A 83 -17.94 22.57 2.79
CA PRO A 83 -16.55 22.20 3.05
C PRO A 83 -16.12 22.64 4.46
N LEU A 84 -15.12 21.98 5.02
CA LEU A 84 -14.51 22.35 6.31
C LEU A 84 -13.36 23.34 6.09
N ASN A 85 -12.51 23.04 5.12
CA ASN A 85 -11.37 23.89 4.75
C ASN A 85 -11.12 23.78 3.24
N GLN A 86 -11.62 24.76 2.50
CA GLN A 86 -11.55 24.78 1.04
C GLN A 86 -10.11 24.73 0.50
N HIS A 87 -9.14 25.32 1.22
CA HIS A 87 -7.76 25.30 0.77
C HIS A 87 -7.13 23.90 0.88
N ILE A 88 -7.28 23.24 2.03
CA ILE A 88 -6.78 21.88 2.24
C ILE A 88 -7.48 20.91 1.28
N GLU A 89 -8.80 21.02 1.18
CA GLU A 89 -9.62 20.18 0.31
C GLU A 89 -9.24 20.35 -1.16
N ALA A 90 -9.10 21.57 -1.67
CA ALA A 90 -8.68 21.79 -3.05
C ALA A 90 -7.25 21.28 -3.33
N THR A 91 -6.33 21.47 -2.38
CA THR A 91 -4.91 21.11 -2.55
C THR A 91 -4.68 19.60 -2.44
N CYS A 92 -5.44 18.91 -1.61
CA CYS A 92 -5.24 17.49 -1.31
C CYS A 92 -6.34 16.57 -1.87
N ALA A 93 -7.27 17.09 -2.69
CA ALA A 93 -8.27 16.29 -3.42
C ALA A 93 -7.80 15.86 -4.82
N ILE A 94 -6.65 16.34 -5.29
CA ILE A 94 -6.09 15.99 -6.60
C ILE A 94 -5.85 14.47 -6.62
N GLY A 95 -6.36 13.80 -7.66
CA GLY A 95 -6.19 12.36 -7.83
C GLY A 95 -4.71 12.01 -8.03
N VAL A 96 -4.27 10.92 -7.45
CA VAL A 96 -2.93 10.36 -7.73
C VAL A 96 -3.09 9.39 -8.90
N ASP A 97 -3.08 9.90 -10.13
CA ASP A 97 -2.99 9.04 -11.32
C ASP A 97 -1.51 8.85 -11.68
N GLU A 98 -1.03 7.61 -11.62
CA GLU A 98 0.36 7.26 -11.95
C GLU A 98 0.66 7.44 -13.45
N MET A 99 -0.37 7.55 -14.29
CA MET A 99 -0.28 7.71 -15.73
C MET A 99 -0.52 9.14 -16.22
N SER A 100 -1.03 10.04 -15.37
CA SER A 100 -1.22 11.46 -15.69
C SER A 100 -0.17 12.31 -14.98
N TRP A 101 0.96 12.47 -15.66
CA TRP A 101 2.15 13.20 -15.22
C TRP A 101 1.96 14.73 -15.18
N ASP A 102 0.80 15.21 -15.65
CA ASP A 102 0.52 16.63 -15.87
C ASP A 102 0.25 17.41 -14.56
N ASP A 103 -0.01 16.74 -13.44
CA ASP A 103 -0.28 17.37 -12.12
C ASP A 103 0.95 17.39 -11.18
N LEU A 104 2.16 17.08 -11.69
CA LEU A 104 3.40 17.13 -10.90
C LEU A 104 4.24 18.41 -11.14
N ASP A 105 3.66 19.47 -11.73
CA ASP A 105 4.39 20.73 -11.92
C ASP A 105 4.75 21.37 -10.56
N GLU A 106 6.05 21.41 -10.28
CA GLU A 106 6.62 21.67 -8.95
C GLU A 106 6.62 23.16 -8.56
N LYS A 107 6.12 24.04 -9.43
CA LYS A 107 6.11 25.49 -9.19
C LYS A 107 4.91 25.89 -8.31
N ASN A 108 5.11 25.70 -7.01
CA ASN A 108 4.35 26.28 -5.89
C ASN A 108 3.03 25.58 -5.50
N TYR A 109 3.10 24.32 -5.07
CA TYR A 109 2.07 23.83 -4.15
C TYR A 109 2.25 24.51 -2.79
N ASN A 110 1.31 25.39 -2.44
CA ASN A 110 1.21 25.98 -1.11
C ASN A 110 0.64 24.93 -0.15
N TRP A 111 1.48 23.95 0.22
CA TRP A 111 1.07 22.87 1.11
C TRP A 111 0.66 23.43 2.47
N PRO A 112 -0.45 22.95 3.06
CA PRO A 112 -0.86 23.36 4.40
C PRO A 112 0.18 22.96 5.45
N SER A 113 0.21 23.68 6.57
CA SER A 113 1.11 23.33 7.68
C SER A 113 0.71 21.99 8.32
N ILE A 114 1.67 21.30 8.93
CA ILE A 114 1.41 20.03 9.63
C ILE A 114 0.35 20.22 10.73
N SER A 115 0.39 21.34 11.46
CA SER A 115 -0.61 21.66 12.49
C SER A 115 -2.00 21.90 11.92
N ASP A 116 -2.11 22.56 10.76
CA ASP A 116 -3.41 22.80 10.11
C ASP A 116 -4.00 21.50 9.57
N VAL A 117 -3.17 20.64 8.97
CA VAL A 117 -3.59 19.30 8.51
C VAL A 117 -4.04 18.44 9.69
N LYS A 118 -3.28 18.41 10.79
CA LYS A 118 -3.64 17.66 11.98
C LYS A 118 -4.98 18.14 12.55
N LYS A 119 -5.15 19.45 12.69
CA LYS A 119 -6.42 20.04 13.14
C LYS A 119 -7.57 19.66 12.20
N TYR A 120 -7.37 19.76 10.89
CA TYR A 120 -8.37 19.39 9.90
C TYR A 120 -8.77 17.92 10.03
N ARG A 121 -7.78 17.02 10.19
CA ARG A 121 -8.01 15.60 10.43
C ARG A 121 -8.79 15.35 11.72
N ASP A 122 -8.50 16.07 12.81
CA ASP A 122 -9.27 15.95 14.06
C ASP A 122 -10.73 16.41 13.86
N ASP A 123 -10.94 17.51 13.13
CA ASP A 123 -12.28 18.02 12.81
C ASP A 123 -13.07 17.00 11.95
N VAL A 124 -12.45 16.40 10.92
CA VAL A 124 -13.05 15.34 10.10
C VAL A 124 -13.36 14.09 10.92
N LYS A 125 -12.44 13.68 11.81
CA LYS A 125 -12.65 12.53 12.70
C LYS A 125 -13.92 12.72 13.53
N ASN A 126 -14.10 13.89 14.12
CA ASN A 126 -15.29 14.19 14.95
C ASN A 126 -16.58 14.15 14.13
N ILE A 127 -16.57 14.71 12.91
CA ILE A 127 -17.74 14.66 12.01
C ILE A 127 -18.09 13.22 11.64
N VAL A 128 -17.11 12.41 11.25
CA VAL A 128 -17.37 11.00 10.89
C VAL A 128 -17.91 10.23 12.09
N LEU A 129 -17.39 10.46 13.29
CA LEU A 129 -17.93 9.84 14.51
C LEU A 129 -19.38 10.25 14.78
N GLU A 130 -19.72 11.53 14.61
CA GLU A 130 -21.09 12.01 14.75
C GLU A 130 -22.02 11.37 13.69
N LEU A 131 -21.56 11.26 12.45
CA LEU A 131 -22.32 10.63 11.37
C LEU A 131 -22.55 9.14 11.60
N ILE A 132 -21.57 8.42 12.16
CA ILE A 132 -21.74 7.01 12.54
C ILE A 132 -22.85 6.85 13.60
N GLU A 133 -23.07 7.83 14.47
CA GLU A 133 -24.14 7.78 15.48
C GLU A 133 -25.51 8.21 14.91
N THR A 134 -25.52 9.15 13.96
CA THR A 134 -26.75 9.87 13.56
C THR A 134 -27.35 9.45 12.23
N LEU A 135 -26.56 8.97 11.27
CA LEU A 135 -27.07 8.57 9.95
C LEU A 135 -28.02 7.38 10.04
N PRO A 136 -29.06 7.28 9.19
CA PRO A 136 -29.90 6.08 9.14
C PRO A 136 -29.07 4.85 8.76
N LEU A 137 -29.28 3.74 9.49
CA LEU A 137 -28.60 2.48 9.23
C LEU A 137 -29.65 1.40 8.96
N SER A 138 -29.49 0.68 7.86
CA SER A 138 -30.24 -0.54 7.56
C SER A 138 -29.25 -1.69 7.35
N LEU A 139 -29.68 -2.92 7.68
CA LEU A 139 -28.86 -4.12 7.57
C LEU A 139 -29.51 -5.13 6.61
N PRO A 140 -28.71 -5.79 5.74
CA PRO A 140 -27.28 -5.57 5.52
C PRO A 140 -26.98 -4.21 4.87
N ILE A 141 -25.78 -3.66 5.13
CA ILE A 141 -25.32 -2.42 4.49
C ILE A 141 -25.14 -2.70 3.00
N SER A 142 -25.89 -1.97 2.17
CA SER A 142 -25.82 -2.08 0.71
C SER A 142 -25.20 -0.82 0.09
N TRP A 143 -24.96 -0.85 -1.22
CA TRP A 143 -24.37 0.28 -1.98
C TRP A 143 -25.18 1.58 -1.89
N ASN A 144 -26.48 1.46 -1.66
CA ASN A 144 -27.39 2.61 -1.56
C ASN A 144 -27.42 3.20 -0.14
N SER A 145 -26.71 2.62 0.83
CA SER A 145 -26.62 3.14 2.19
C SER A 145 -25.55 4.21 2.31
N GLU A 146 -25.82 5.26 3.09
CA GLU A 146 -24.83 6.29 3.45
C GLU A 146 -23.62 5.69 4.18
N PHE A 147 -23.82 4.59 4.91
CA PHE A 147 -22.75 3.84 5.55
C PHE A 147 -21.77 3.21 4.55
N TRP A 148 -22.17 3.01 3.29
CA TRP A 148 -21.25 2.54 2.25
C TRP A 148 -20.07 3.49 2.07
N ILE A 149 -20.30 4.81 2.16
CA ILE A 149 -19.25 5.82 2.04
C ILE A 149 -18.36 5.89 3.28
N ILE A 150 -18.92 5.63 4.47
CA ILE A 150 -18.10 5.52 5.69
C ILE A 150 -17.15 4.33 5.55
N LEU A 151 -17.65 3.16 5.12
CA LEU A 151 -16.82 1.98 4.89
C LEU A 151 -15.79 2.23 3.78
N MET A 152 -16.20 2.87 2.67
CA MET A 152 -15.29 3.26 1.59
C MET A 152 -14.15 4.14 2.09
N GLY A 153 -14.43 5.14 2.93
CA GLY A 153 -13.39 6.01 3.49
C GLY A 153 -12.44 5.26 4.43
N ILE A 154 -12.96 4.30 5.21
CA ILE A 154 -12.13 3.43 6.07
C ILE A 154 -11.21 2.54 5.22
N GLU A 155 -11.73 1.87 4.20
CA GLU A 155 -10.93 1.01 3.32
C GLU A 155 -9.93 1.83 2.47
N HIS A 156 -10.33 3.03 2.03
CA HIS A 156 -9.45 3.97 1.33
C HIS A 156 -8.27 4.41 2.22
N GLU A 157 -8.50 4.69 3.50
CA GLU A 157 -7.41 5.02 4.42
C GLU A 157 -6.43 3.84 4.62
N LYS A 158 -6.90 2.58 4.53
CA LYS A 158 -6.02 1.41 4.57
C LYS A 158 -5.14 1.30 3.32
N ILE A 159 -5.67 1.62 2.13
CA ILE A 159 -4.87 1.70 0.88
C ILE A 159 -3.78 2.76 1.04
N HIS A 160 -4.14 3.93 1.59
CA HIS A 160 -3.19 5.01 1.82
C HIS A 160 -2.22 4.73 2.96
N PHE A 161 -2.59 3.90 3.95
CA PHE A 161 -1.66 3.42 4.97
C PHE A 161 -0.53 2.62 4.31
N GLU A 162 -0.86 1.67 3.42
CA GLU A 162 0.13 0.90 2.68
C GLU A 162 0.99 1.81 1.79
N THR A 163 0.35 2.66 0.98
CA THR A 163 1.04 3.62 0.10
C THR A 163 2.00 4.51 0.87
N SER A 164 1.55 5.12 1.97
CA SER A 164 2.37 6.01 2.79
C SER A 164 3.51 5.26 3.49
N SER A 165 3.31 3.99 3.87
CA SER A 165 4.37 3.19 4.48
C SER A 165 5.55 2.95 3.54
N VAL A 166 5.27 2.74 2.24
CA VAL A 166 6.31 2.62 1.19
C VAL A 166 7.02 3.96 1.00
N LEU A 167 6.29 5.07 0.94
CA LEU A 167 6.88 6.41 0.81
C LEU A 167 7.75 6.81 2.00
N ILE A 168 7.37 6.39 3.22
CA ILE A 168 8.19 6.56 4.42
C ILE A 168 9.45 5.70 4.35
N ARG A 169 9.37 4.46 3.82
CA ARG A 169 10.54 3.60 3.61
C ARG A 169 11.54 4.22 2.62
N GLU A 170 11.05 4.91 1.60
CA GLU A 170 11.86 5.61 0.59
C GLU A 170 12.44 6.94 1.07
N LEU A 171 11.99 7.50 2.19
CA LEU A 171 12.69 8.62 2.82
C LEU A 171 14.12 8.21 3.22
N PRO A 172 15.07 9.17 3.24
CA PRO A 172 16.37 8.95 3.82
C PRO A 172 16.26 8.38 5.24
N ILE A 173 17.08 7.41 5.59
CA ILE A 173 17.05 6.76 6.92
C ILE A 173 17.16 7.77 8.07
N ALA A 174 17.86 8.89 7.86
CA ALA A 174 18.02 9.96 8.84
C ALA A 174 16.73 10.78 9.11
N ASP A 175 15.73 10.69 8.22
CA ASP A 175 14.46 11.39 8.30
C ASP A 175 13.33 10.55 8.94
N VAL A 176 13.60 9.29 9.28
CA VAL A 176 12.65 8.41 9.97
C VAL A 176 13.14 8.03 11.37
N GLN A 177 12.23 7.55 12.20
CA GLN A 177 12.51 7.07 13.55
C GLN A 177 11.75 5.78 13.86
N THR A 178 12.32 4.93 14.70
CA THR A 178 11.68 3.68 15.14
C THR A 178 10.41 3.96 15.93
N HIS A 179 9.39 3.11 15.76
CA HIS A 179 8.12 3.24 16.46
C HIS A 179 7.66 1.90 17.02
N LYS A 180 7.18 1.88 18.27
CA LYS A 180 6.86 0.66 19.03
C LYS A 180 5.75 -0.21 18.41
N ASP A 181 4.86 0.41 17.62
CA ASP A 181 3.77 -0.29 16.96
C ASP A 181 4.16 -0.79 15.55
N PHE A 182 5.35 -0.44 15.04
CA PHE A 182 5.88 -0.85 13.73
C PHE A 182 7.25 -1.53 13.86
N THR A 183 7.30 -2.61 14.66
CA THR A 183 8.50 -3.43 14.80
C THR A 183 8.60 -4.42 13.65
N ILE A 184 9.80 -4.58 13.10
CA ILE A 184 10.04 -5.61 12.08
C ILE A 184 9.93 -7.03 12.65
N CYS A 185 9.58 -7.98 11.79
CA CYS A 185 9.82 -9.38 12.09
C CYS A 185 11.34 -9.60 12.25
N LYS A 186 11.76 -10.40 13.23
CA LYS A 186 13.19 -10.74 13.45
C LYS A 186 13.50 -12.19 13.09
N GLN A 187 12.53 -12.92 12.56
CA GLN A 187 12.72 -14.28 12.12
C GLN A 187 13.44 -14.25 10.77
N ASP A 188 14.68 -14.69 10.76
CA ASP A 188 15.40 -15.13 9.57
C ASP A 188 15.72 -16.61 9.79
N SER A 189 15.46 -17.43 8.78
CA SER A 189 15.78 -18.85 8.80
C SER A 189 16.68 -19.20 7.61
N ILE A 190 16.98 -20.48 7.44
CA ILE A 190 17.61 -20.94 6.20
C ILE A 190 16.65 -20.64 5.06
N SER A 191 17.11 -19.89 4.04
CA SER A 191 16.30 -19.58 2.87
C SER A 191 15.71 -20.86 2.26
N PRO A 192 14.38 -20.94 2.09
CA PRO A 192 13.77 -22.13 1.55
C PRO A 192 14.21 -22.31 0.09
N LYS A 193 14.51 -23.55 -0.30
CA LYS A 193 14.59 -23.87 -1.73
C LYS A 193 13.17 -23.85 -2.27
N ASN A 194 12.94 -23.03 -3.29
CA ASN A 194 11.61 -22.89 -3.86
C ASN A 194 11.27 -24.13 -4.70
N GLU A 195 10.22 -24.84 -4.31
CA GLU A 195 9.71 -26.01 -5.03
C GLU A 195 8.60 -25.57 -5.97
N MET A 196 8.53 -26.15 -7.16
CA MET A 196 7.38 -25.96 -8.05
C MET A 196 6.25 -26.91 -7.64
N ILE A 197 5.05 -26.37 -7.50
CA ILE A 197 3.82 -27.13 -7.25
C ILE A 197 2.99 -27.17 -8.52
N THR A 198 2.46 -28.35 -8.86
CA THR A 198 1.54 -28.50 -9.98
C THR A 198 0.16 -28.01 -9.59
N ILE A 199 -0.40 -27.16 -10.45
CA ILE A 199 -1.78 -26.71 -10.41
C ILE A 199 -2.50 -27.41 -11.55
N GLU A 200 -3.41 -28.31 -11.19
CA GLU A 200 -4.17 -29.11 -12.14
C GLU A 200 -5.06 -28.24 -13.04
N LYS A 201 -5.27 -28.70 -14.28
CA LYS A 201 -6.24 -28.12 -15.20
C LYS A 201 -7.59 -27.98 -14.50
N SER A 202 -8.15 -26.78 -14.50
CA SER A 202 -9.40 -26.49 -13.82
C SER A 202 -10.15 -25.32 -14.45
N LYS A 203 -11.45 -25.25 -14.16
CA LYS A 203 -12.24 -24.06 -14.43
C LYS A 203 -12.30 -23.24 -13.16
N ILE A 204 -11.86 -21.98 -13.21
CA ILE A 204 -11.90 -21.06 -12.08
C ILE A 204 -12.95 -19.98 -12.31
N THR A 205 -13.57 -19.55 -11.21
CA THR A 205 -14.53 -18.45 -11.19
C THR A 205 -13.99 -17.37 -10.28
N LEU A 206 -13.74 -16.18 -10.85
CA LEU A 206 -13.30 -14.99 -10.15
C LEU A 206 -14.45 -13.99 -10.01
N GLY A 207 -14.34 -13.13 -9.00
CA GLY A 207 -15.23 -12.01 -8.76
C GLY A 207 -16.05 -12.15 -7.48
N LYS A 208 -16.80 -11.09 -7.19
CA LYS A 208 -17.55 -10.89 -5.95
C LYS A 208 -19.02 -10.69 -6.26
N GLU A 209 -19.87 -11.46 -5.60
CA GLU A 209 -21.32 -11.33 -5.70
C GLU A 209 -21.84 -10.06 -5.01
N LYS A 210 -22.99 -9.55 -5.49
CA LYS A 210 -23.60 -8.33 -4.93
C LYS A 210 -24.08 -8.46 -3.50
N ASP A 211 -24.38 -9.68 -3.05
CA ASP A 211 -24.80 -10.01 -1.69
C ASP A 211 -23.64 -10.48 -0.79
N SER A 212 -22.39 -10.29 -1.24
CA SER A 212 -21.19 -10.59 -0.45
C SER A 212 -21.26 -9.90 0.91
N THR A 213 -20.80 -10.61 1.95
CA THR A 213 -20.87 -10.14 3.34
C THR A 213 -19.79 -9.13 3.73
N LEU A 214 -18.87 -8.83 2.82
CA LEU A 214 -17.77 -7.89 3.02
C LEU A 214 -17.88 -6.73 2.01
N TYR A 215 -17.39 -5.56 2.39
CA TYR A 215 -17.12 -4.49 1.43
C TYR A 215 -16.23 -5.02 0.29
N GLY A 216 -16.38 -4.46 -0.91
CA GLY A 216 -15.48 -4.68 -2.05
C GLY A 216 -15.43 -3.42 -2.89
N TRP A 217 -14.32 -3.25 -3.62
CA TRP A 217 -14.20 -2.23 -4.65
C TRP A 217 -14.96 -2.63 -5.91
N ASP A 218 -15.36 -1.64 -6.71
CA ASP A 218 -16.14 -1.84 -7.93
C ASP A 218 -15.52 -2.85 -8.89
N ASN A 219 -14.19 -2.86 -9.01
CA ASN A 219 -13.42 -3.81 -9.83
C ASN A 219 -13.41 -5.26 -9.32
N GLU A 220 -13.88 -5.52 -8.10
CA GLU A 220 -13.98 -6.88 -7.56
C GLU A 220 -15.29 -7.58 -7.96
N TYR A 221 -16.31 -6.81 -8.34
CA TYR A 221 -17.65 -7.34 -8.59
C TYR A 221 -17.83 -7.91 -9.99
N GLY A 222 -18.82 -8.81 -10.10
CA GLY A 222 -19.12 -9.54 -11.33
C GLY A 222 -18.60 -10.97 -11.26
N VAL A 223 -18.72 -11.67 -12.38
CA VAL A 223 -18.30 -13.07 -12.49
C VAL A 223 -17.44 -13.20 -13.74
N HIS A 224 -16.22 -13.70 -13.56
CA HIS A 224 -15.32 -14.05 -14.65
C HIS A 224 -14.96 -15.53 -14.55
N GLU A 225 -15.37 -16.31 -15.54
CA GLU A 225 -15.03 -17.72 -15.64
C GLU A 225 -13.92 -17.92 -16.67
N VAL A 226 -12.89 -18.67 -16.29
CA VAL A 226 -11.79 -19.02 -17.20
C VAL A 226 -11.36 -20.46 -16.99
N ASP A 227 -11.16 -21.17 -18.09
CA ASP A 227 -10.52 -22.47 -18.11
C ASP A 227 -9.00 -22.27 -18.11
N ILE A 228 -8.32 -22.81 -17.11
CA ILE A 228 -6.86 -22.79 -17.01
C ILE A 228 -6.33 -24.19 -17.31
N ASP A 229 -5.33 -24.28 -18.18
CA ASP A 229 -4.58 -25.51 -18.39
C ASP A 229 -3.66 -25.81 -17.19
N GLU A 230 -3.15 -27.03 -17.12
CA GLU A 230 -2.19 -27.41 -16.08
C GLU A 230 -0.92 -26.56 -16.20
N PHE A 231 -0.43 -26.06 -15.06
CA PHE A 231 0.83 -25.32 -14.98
C PHE A 231 1.49 -25.55 -13.62
N GLN A 232 2.70 -25.02 -13.44
CA GLN A 232 3.39 -25.06 -12.16
C GLN A 232 3.61 -23.65 -11.62
N ALA A 233 3.48 -23.49 -10.30
CA ALA A 233 3.77 -22.25 -9.59
C ALA A 233 4.78 -22.50 -8.48
N SER A 234 5.55 -21.48 -8.12
CA SER A 234 6.48 -21.59 -6.99
C SER A 234 5.71 -21.70 -5.67
N LYS A 235 6.11 -22.63 -4.80
CA LYS A 235 5.49 -22.87 -3.49
C LYS A 235 5.66 -21.69 -2.54
N PHE A 236 6.78 -20.98 -2.66
CA PHE A 236 7.11 -19.79 -1.88
C PHE A 236 7.34 -18.60 -2.81
N LEU A 237 7.33 -17.40 -2.25
CA LEU A 237 7.86 -16.22 -2.93
C LEU A 237 9.37 -16.36 -3.10
N VAL A 238 9.92 -15.81 -4.18
CA VAL A 238 11.36 -15.76 -4.43
C VAL A 238 12.04 -15.02 -3.28
N SER A 239 12.99 -15.68 -2.63
CA SER A 239 13.70 -15.08 -1.49
C SER A 239 14.80 -14.13 -1.94
N ASN A 240 15.23 -13.22 -1.06
CA ASN A 240 16.42 -12.39 -1.30
C ASN A 240 17.65 -13.23 -1.63
N LYS A 241 17.81 -14.41 -1.01
CA LYS A 241 18.93 -15.32 -1.31
C LYS A 241 18.84 -15.89 -2.71
N GLU A 242 17.65 -16.26 -3.15
CA GLU A 242 17.43 -16.80 -4.49
C GLU A 242 17.63 -15.70 -5.54
N PHE A 243 17.14 -14.49 -5.29
CA PHE A 243 17.36 -13.35 -6.17
C PHE A 243 18.83 -12.91 -6.23
N LEU A 244 19.60 -13.11 -5.15
CA LEU A 244 21.04 -12.85 -5.14
C LEU A 244 21.76 -13.64 -6.23
N GLU A 245 21.33 -14.86 -6.56
CA GLU A 245 21.92 -15.66 -7.64
C GLU A 245 21.85 -14.92 -8.99
N PHE A 246 20.74 -14.24 -9.27
CA PHE A 246 20.57 -13.41 -10.47
C PHE A 246 21.48 -12.19 -10.46
N VAL A 247 21.62 -11.53 -9.30
CA VAL A 247 22.54 -10.39 -9.13
C VAL A 247 23.99 -10.83 -9.35
N GLU A 248 24.41 -11.93 -8.74
CA GLU A 248 25.79 -12.48 -8.84
C GLU A 248 26.10 -13.01 -10.24
N ALA A 249 25.10 -13.55 -10.95
CA ALA A 249 25.20 -13.94 -12.35
C ALA A 249 25.20 -12.75 -13.33
N LYS A 250 25.31 -11.51 -12.83
CA LYS A 250 25.26 -10.27 -13.60
C LYS A 250 23.98 -10.11 -14.40
N GLY A 251 22.85 -10.53 -13.83
CA GLY A 251 21.54 -10.45 -14.46
C GLY A 251 21.13 -9.02 -14.86
N TYR A 252 21.52 -8.03 -14.07
CA TYR A 252 21.32 -6.61 -14.42
C TYR A 252 22.19 -6.16 -15.59
N GLU A 253 23.31 -6.83 -15.90
CA GLU A 253 24.18 -6.48 -17.04
C GLU A 253 23.78 -7.18 -18.35
N ASN A 254 22.98 -8.24 -18.28
CA ASN A 254 22.61 -9.05 -19.45
C ASN A 254 21.27 -8.63 -20.05
N ILE A 255 21.30 -7.90 -21.18
CA ILE A 255 20.11 -7.41 -21.89
C ILE A 255 19.14 -8.51 -22.30
N ASN A 256 19.62 -9.74 -22.55
CA ASN A 256 18.78 -10.84 -23.03
C ASN A 256 17.72 -11.28 -22.00
N TYR A 257 17.92 -10.94 -20.72
CA TYR A 257 16.91 -11.21 -19.69
C TYR A 257 15.81 -10.15 -19.63
N TRP A 258 15.93 -9.00 -20.29
CA TRP A 258 15.00 -7.90 -20.10
C TRP A 258 14.05 -7.77 -21.29
N SER A 259 12.84 -7.27 -21.04
CA SER A 259 12.01 -6.68 -22.09
C SER A 259 12.58 -5.31 -22.50
N ASP A 260 12.20 -4.79 -23.66
CA ASP A 260 12.69 -3.48 -24.14
C ASP A 260 12.38 -2.35 -23.15
N GLU A 261 11.20 -2.37 -22.53
CA GLU A 261 10.81 -1.41 -21.49
C GLU A 261 11.61 -1.62 -20.21
N GLY A 262 11.75 -2.88 -19.76
CA GLY A 262 12.53 -3.22 -18.57
C GLY A 262 14.01 -2.82 -18.69
N TRP A 263 14.60 -2.99 -19.87
CA TRP A 263 15.99 -2.57 -20.11
C TRP A 263 16.12 -1.05 -20.06
N LYS A 264 15.21 -0.31 -20.70
CA LYS A 264 15.17 1.16 -20.61
C LYS A 264 15.01 1.63 -19.18
N TRP A 265 14.13 1.00 -18.39
CA TRP A 265 13.99 1.28 -16.97
C TRP A 265 15.30 1.05 -16.22
N ARG A 266 15.97 -0.10 -16.45
CA ARG A 266 17.24 -0.43 -15.81
C ARG A 266 18.31 0.59 -16.15
N GLU A 267 18.47 0.95 -17.43
CA GLU A 267 19.43 1.97 -17.88
C GLU A 267 19.14 3.33 -17.26
N PHE A 268 17.89 3.76 -17.33
CA PHE A 268 17.44 5.05 -16.82
C PHE A 268 17.65 5.16 -15.30
N THR A 269 17.38 4.10 -14.53
CA THR A 269 17.58 4.07 -13.06
C THR A 269 19.00 3.69 -12.65
N SER A 270 19.81 3.17 -13.58
CA SER A 270 21.12 2.57 -13.32
C SER A 270 21.08 1.48 -12.25
N ALA A 271 19.98 0.72 -12.18
CA ALA A 271 19.79 -0.32 -11.18
C ALA A 271 20.78 -1.48 -11.37
N VAL A 272 21.35 -1.96 -10.26
CA VAL A 272 22.31 -3.09 -10.21
C VAL A 272 21.92 -4.16 -9.17
N HIS A 273 20.89 -3.88 -8.38
CA HIS A 273 20.28 -4.75 -7.37
C HIS A 273 18.91 -4.16 -7.00
N PRO A 274 18.05 -4.90 -6.27
CA PRO A 274 16.76 -4.38 -5.81
C PRO A 274 16.88 -3.07 -5.02
N VAL A 275 15.88 -2.18 -5.15
CA VAL A 275 15.93 -0.79 -4.66
C VAL A 275 16.20 -0.65 -3.16
N PHE A 276 15.73 -1.60 -2.35
CA PHE A 276 15.88 -1.57 -0.90
C PHE A 276 17.10 -2.33 -0.37
N TRP A 277 17.91 -2.91 -1.24
CA TRP A 277 19.23 -3.41 -0.85
C TRP A 277 20.19 -2.23 -0.81
N GLN A 278 20.85 -2.02 0.33
CA GLN A 278 21.87 -0.99 0.49
C GLN A 278 23.23 -1.65 0.68
N LYS A 279 24.20 -1.25 -0.13
CA LYS A 279 25.56 -1.74 0.00
C LYS A 279 26.30 -0.97 1.10
N ASN A 280 26.87 -1.68 2.06
CA ASN A 280 27.68 -1.10 3.12
C ASN A 280 29.02 -0.61 2.55
N ASN A 281 29.35 0.66 2.80
CA ASN A 281 30.56 1.30 2.28
C ASN A 281 31.87 0.75 2.87
N VAL A 282 31.82 0.01 3.98
CA VAL A 282 33.00 -0.51 4.69
C VAL A 282 33.37 -1.90 4.20
N ASN A 283 32.40 -2.83 4.16
CA ASN A 283 32.66 -4.24 3.84
C ASN A 283 32.02 -4.71 2.53
N SER A 284 31.34 -3.82 1.79
CA SER A 284 30.63 -4.14 0.54
C SER A 284 29.49 -5.17 0.67
N GLU A 285 29.07 -5.52 1.88
CA GLU A 285 27.93 -6.40 2.11
C GLU A 285 26.61 -5.66 1.91
N TYR A 286 25.57 -6.38 1.49
CA TYR A 286 24.23 -5.83 1.44
C TYR A 286 23.62 -5.73 2.85
N GLN A 287 22.78 -4.71 3.04
CA GLN A 287 21.88 -4.50 4.16
C GLN A 287 20.48 -4.26 3.60
N LEU A 288 19.44 -4.61 4.36
CA LEU A 288 18.06 -4.43 3.92
C LEU A 288 17.47 -3.16 4.54
N ARG A 289 17.04 -2.22 3.68
CA ARG A 289 16.23 -1.07 4.09
C ARG A 289 14.81 -1.54 4.38
N THR A 290 14.41 -1.52 5.65
CA THR A 290 13.00 -1.67 6.08
C THR A 290 12.37 -0.28 6.23
N MET A 291 11.09 -0.20 6.58
CA MET A 291 10.39 1.10 6.73
C MET A 291 11.16 2.08 7.62
N LEU A 292 11.65 1.63 8.78
CA LEU A 292 12.21 2.51 9.81
C LEU A 292 13.68 2.24 10.13
N GLU A 293 14.25 1.15 9.62
CA GLU A 293 15.58 0.68 10.02
C GLU A 293 16.39 0.23 8.80
N LEU A 294 17.72 0.19 8.97
CA LEU A 294 18.63 -0.54 8.10
C LEU A 294 19.14 -1.74 8.89
N VAL A 295 18.87 -2.95 8.40
CA VAL A 295 19.17 -4.20 9.11
C VAL A 295 20.11 -5.08 8.30
N PRO A 296 20.81 -6.04 8.92
CA PRO A 296 21.49 -7.10 8.16
C PRO A 296 20.52 -7.74 7.16
N MET A 297 21.02 -8.21 6.02
CA MET A 297 20.17 -8.86 5.02
C MET A 297 19.38 -10.01 5.61
N MET A 298 18.07 -10.00 5.36
CA MET A 298 17.14 -11.06 5.72
C MET A 298 17.00 -11.98 4.50
N TRP A 299 17.94 -12.92 4.37
CA TRP A 299 18.12 -13.71 3.16
C TRP A 299 16.96 -14.66 2.88
N SER A 300 16.22 -15.10 3.91
CA SER A 300 15.04 -15.94 3.75
C SER A 300 13.76 -15.18 3.40
N TRP A 301 13.76 -13.85 3.51
CA TRP A 301 12.59 -13.03 3.22
C TRP A 301 12.34 -12.91 1.71
N PRO A 302 11.09 -12.66 1.28
CA PRO A 302 10.79 -12.34 -0.11
C PRO A 302 11.62 -11.16 -0.61
N ALA A 303 12.04 -11.23 -1.88
CA ALA A 303 12.67 -10.11 -2.56
C ALA A 303 11.62 -9.05 -2.95
N ASP A 304 11.86 -7.80 -2.58
CA ASP A 304 11.05 -6.65 -3.02
C ASP A 304 11.61 -6.11 -4.33
N VAL A 305 10.96 -6.44 -5.44
CA VAL A 305 11.38 -6.10 -6.80
C VAL A 305 10.21 -5.59 -7.62
N ASN A 306 10.48 -4.80 -8.66
CA ASN A 306 9.44 -4.38 -9.60
C ASN A 306 9.13 -5.47 -10.65
N CYS A 307 8.11 -5.23 -11.47
CA CYS A 307 7.67 -6.19 -12.50
C CYS A 307 8.75 -6.52 -13.54
N HIS A 308 9.58 -5.57 -13.96
CA HIS A 308 10.66 -5.79 -14.91
C HIS A 308 11.79 -6.64 -14.31
N GLU A 309 12.15 -6.38 -13.05
CA GLU A 309 13.13 -7.18 -12.32
C GLU A 309 12.63 -8.62 -12.12
N ALA A 310 11.35 -8.80 -11.79
CA ALA A 310 10.72 -10.12 -11.67
C ALA A 310 10.72 -10.88 -13.00
N GLU A 311 10.31 -10.23 -14.10
CA GLU A 311 10.34 -10.81 -15.45
C GLU A 311 11.76 -11.25 -15.83
N ALA A 312 12.76 -10.39 -15.58
CA ALA A 312 14.16 -10.67 -15.91
C ALA A 312 14.73 -11.83 -15.09
N PHE A 313 14.35 -11.93 -13.81
CA PHE A 313 14.70 -13.07 -12.97
C PHE A 313 14.08 -14.37 -13.49
N CYS A 314 12.80 -14.37 -13.90
CA CYS A 314 12.16 -15.55 -14.48
C CYS A 314 12.82 -16.00 -15.79
N LYS A 315 13.19 -15.07 -16.67
CA LYS A 315 13.98 -15.36 -17.89
C LYS A 315 15.35 -15.97 -17.58
N TYR A 316 16.05 -15.44 -16.57
CA TYR A 316 17.30 -16.04 -16.09
C TYR A 316 17.09 -17.46 -15.56
N LYS A 317 16.09 -17.68 -14.70
CA LYS A 317 15.78 -19.02 -14.16
C LYS A 317 15.38 -20.00 -15.26
N SER A 318 14.64 -19.54 -16.27
CA SER A 318 14.28 -20.33 -17.46
C SER A 318 15.52 -20.85 -18.17
N GLU A 319 16.54 -20.00 -18.38
CA GLU A 319 17.82 -20.40 -18.97
C GLU A 319 18.55 -21.42 -18.08
N GLN A 320 18.62 -21.17 -16.77
CA GLN A 320 19.34 -22.07 -15.84
C GLN A 320 18.70 -23.46 -15.69
N THR A 321 17.37 -23.54 -15.81
CA THR A 321 16.61 -24.77 -15.61
C THR A 321 16.24 -25.46 -16.91
N ASN A 322 16.39 -24.77 -18.05
CA ASN A 322 15.86 -25.19 -19.35
C ASN A 322 14.35 -25.48 -19.29
N GLN A 323 13.62 -24.66 -18.54
CA GLN A 323 12.16 -24.68 -18.38
C GLN A 323 11.59 -23.31 -18.79
N ASN A 324 10.30 -23.26 -19.11
CA ASN A 324 9.59 -21.99 -19.32
C ASN A 324 9.00 -21.54 -17.97
N ILE A 325 9.71 -20.65 -17.28
CA ILE A 325 9.38 -20.10 -15.95
C ILE A 325 8.80 -18.71 -16.08
#